data_AF-A0A9W4LKB0-F1
#
_entry.id   AF-A0A9W4LKB0-F1
#
_cell.length_a   1.000
_cell.length_b   1.000
_cell.length_c   1.000
_cell.angle_alpha   90.00
_cell.angle_beta   90.00
_cell.angle_gamma   90.00
#
_symmetry.space_group_name_H-M   'P 1'
#
loop_
_entity.id
_entity.type
_entity.pdbx_description
1 polymer ?
#
loop_
_entity_poly.entity_id
_entity_poly.type
_entity_poly.pdbx_seq_one_letter_code
_entity_poly.pdbx_strand_id
1 'polypeptide(L)'
;MNDCCASSSRDKPAVSQPATLPSFAVRPDVTFPDWSAVTLPAVRDALQAMVGSDHVLNRWSGYDPTTDRVRVALLQLYAEDGQAPAIGALAERASLSETAIWPLLAELRRRDLVVLDGEQIVGAYPFTDRDTGHRVTLDGHVLNAMCAVDALGIGAMTGRDVAIASQCRHCGAPIRITTRERGRALAAVAPSTAVMWQSVRYEGGCAASSLCATTAFFCSDEHLSLWRDERSADKPGFRLSIEEGLQAGRALFGPSLAGLDTASKSTAVASRPFPANGRNGGTYDLVVIGAGSAGFSAAITAADQGAQVALIGSGTIGGTCVNVGCVPSKTLIRAAETLHNARVAARFAGITAEAELASRHESDESVRLLRTH
;
A
#
# COMPACT_ATOMS: atom_id res chain seq x y z
N MET A 1 -58.54 -22.24 -23.94
CA MET A 1 -58.91 -22.85 -22.65
C MET A 1 -57.69 -23.62 -22.16
N ASN A 2 -57.09 -23.10 -21.06
CA ASN A 2 -56.09 -23.69 -20.14
C ASN A 2 -54.75 -24.16 -20.74
N ASP A 3 -53.54 -23.83 -20.25
CA ASP A 3 -53.09 -23.39 -18.92
C ASP A 3 -51.86 -22.46 -19.04
N CYS A 4 -51.80 -21.45 -18.19
CA CYS A 4 -50.64 -20.57 -17.98
C CYS A 4 -50.34 -20.52 -16.47
N CYS A 5 -49.43 -21.39 -16.00
CA CYS A 5 -48.64 -21.22 -14.77
C CYS A 5 -47.66 -22.41 -14.63
N ALA A 6 -46.36 -22.18 -14.83
CA ALA A 6 -45.29 -22.78 -14.03
C ALA A 6 -43.93 -22.16 -14.40
N SER A 7 -43.23 -21.74 -13.35
CA SER A 7 -41.92 -21.13 -13.27
C SER A 7 -40.77 -21.91 -13.92
N SER A 8 -39.81 -21.21 -14.52
CA SER A 8 -38.41 -21.66 -14.52
C SER A 8 -37.47 -20.50 -14.17
N SER A 9 -36.81 -20.68 -13.04
CA SER A 9 -35.69 -19.90 -12.52
C SER A 9 -34.56 -19.85 -13.54
N ARG A 10 -34.11 -18.64 -13.90
CA ARG A 10 -32.84 -18.47 -14.63
C ARG A 10 -31.70 -18.51 -13.61
N ASP A 11 -30.94 -19.59 -13.65
CA ASP A 11 -29.65 -19.72 -13.00
C ASP A 11 -28.73 -18.55 -13.39
N LYS A 12 -28.29 -17.79 -12.40
CA LYS A 12 -27.12 -16.90 -12.53
C LYS A 12 -25.88 -17.79 -12.56
N PRO A 13 -24.95 -17.62 -13.52
CA PRO A 13 -23.69 -18.34 -13.49
C PRO A 13 -22.90 -17.88 -12.26
N ALA A 14 -22.64 -18.83 -11.34
CA ALA A 14 -21.77 -18.63 -10.20
C ALA A 14 -20.34 -18.42 -10.72
N VAL A 15 -19.85 -17.18 -10.60
CA VAL A 15 -18.44 -16.86 -10.79
C VAL A 15 -17.68 -17.52 -9.63
N SER A 16 -16.80 -18.46 -9.97
CA SER A 16 -15.92 -19.15 -9.03
C SER A 16 -15.01 -18.14 -8.32
N GLN A 17 -15.17 -18.03 -7.00
CA GLN A 17 -14.34 -17.19 -6.15
C GLN A 17 -12.90 -17.73 -6.12
N PRO A 18 -11.86 -16.88 -6.24
CA PRO A 18 -10.49 -17.30 -6.00
C PRO A 18 -10.34 -17.77 -4.54
N ALA A 19 -9.71 -18.93 -4.33
CA ALA A 19 -9.64 -19.62 -3.04
C ALA A 19 -8.81 -18.91 -1.96
N THR A 20 -8.11 -17.82 -2.30
CA THR A 20 -7.36 -16.98 -1.35
C THR A 20 -7.56 -15.51 -1.71
N LEU A 21 -7.88 -14.68 -0.72
CA LEU A 21 -8.01 -13.23 -0.90
C LEU A 21 -6.62 -12.63 -1.19
N PRO A 22 -6.50 -11.71 -2.16
CA PRO A 22 -5.21 -11.08 -2.48
C PRO A 22 -4.71 -10.29 -1.27
N SER A 23 -3.47 -10.55 -0.86
CA SER A 23 -2.86 -9.92 0.31
C SER A 23 -1.36 -9.72 0.09
N PHE A 24 -0.87 -8.50 0.35
CA PHE A 24 0.51 -8.10 0.14
C PHE A 24 1.13 -7.65 1.44
N ALA A 25 2.26 -8.24 1.84
CA ALA A 25 3.01 -7.76 2.99
C ALA A 25 3.70 -6.44 2.64
N VAL A 26 3.38 -5.37 3.38
CA VAL A 26 4.00 -4.05 3.21
C VAL A 26 5.08 -3.84 4.26
N ARG A 27 4.86 -4.33 5.49
CA ARG A 27 5.80 -4.33 6.62
C ARG A 27 5.60 -5.62 7.43
N PRO A 28 6.50 -5.99 8.36
CA PRO A 28 6.30 -7.14 9.24
C PRO A 28 4.92 -7.08 9.90
N ASP A 29 4.13 -8.14 9.74
CA ASP A 29 2.77 -8.30 10.25
C ASP A 29 1.73 -7.27 9.74
N VAL A 30 2.05 -6.53 8.68
CA VAL A 30 1.15 -5.55 8.06
C VAL A 30 0.87 -5.93 6.62
N THR A 31 -0.39 -6.27 6.33
CA THR A 31 -0.82 -6.66 4.99
C THR A 31 -1.81 -5.67 4.38
N PHE A 32 -1.77 -5.56 3.06
CA PHE A 32 -2.71 -4.78 2.26
C PHE A 32 -3.51 -5.69 1.31
N PRO A 33 -4.85 -5.55 1.22
CA PRO A 33 -5.71 -4.86 2.19
C PRO A 33 -5.68 -5.56 3.56
N ASP A 34 -6.07 -4.85 4.61
CA ASP A 34 -6.34 -5.48 5.91
C ASP A 34 -7.72 -6.16 5.88
N TRP A 35 -7.73 -7.42 5.45
CA TRP A 35 -8.95 -8.24 5.44
C TRP A 35 -9.51 -8.52 6.84
N SER A 36 -8.73 -8.34 7.90
CA SER A 36 -9.25 -8.51 9.28
C SER A 36 -10.22 -7.39 9.67
N ALA A 37 -10.13 -6.23 9.02
CA ALA A 37 -11.09 -5.15 9.17
C ALA A 37 -12.45 -5.47 8.51
N VAL A 38 -12.51 -6.44 7.58
CA VAL A 38 -13.67 -6.70 6.72
C VAL A 38 -14.54 -7.82 7.27
N THR A 39 -15.66 -7.45 7.89
CA THR A 39 -16.64 -8.40 8.45
C THR A 39 -17.92 -8.52 7.61
N LEU A 40 -18.23 -7.55 6.77
CA LEU A 40 -19.48 -7.50 6.00
C LEU A 40 -19.29 -8.02 4.57
N PRO A 41 -20.18 -8.89 4.05
CA PRO A 41 -20.08 -9.45 2.70
C PRO A 41 -20.03 -8.39 1.59
N ALA A 42 -20.87 -7.35 1.67
CA ALA A 42 -20.91 -6.28 0.68
C ALA A 42 -19.56 -5.54 0.55
N VAL A 43 -18.86 -5.36 1.68
CA VAL A 43 -17.53 -4.74 1.72
C VAL A 43 -16.49 -5.67 1.12
N ARG A 44 -16.56 -6.97 1.43
CA ARG A 44 -15.68 -7.97 0.83
C ARG A 44 -15.82 -7.99 -0.68
N ASP A 45 -17.05 -8.06 -1.19
CA ASP A 45 -17.33 -8.08 -2.63
C ASP A 45 -16.84 -6.80 -3.32
N ALA A 46 -17.08 -5.64 -2.71
CA ALA A 46 -16.62 -4.34 -3.23
C ALA A 46 -15.09 -4.26 -3.30
N LEU A 47 -14.39 -4.64 -2.23
CA LEU A 47 -12.94 -4.64 -2.19
C LEU A 47 -12.35 -5.70 -3.12
N GLN A 48 -12.93 -6.89 -3.23
CA GLN A 48 -12.48 -7.91 -4.19
C GLN A 48 -12.65 -7.44 -5.63
N ALA A 49 -13.76 -6.77 -5.97
CA ALA A 49 -13.97 -6.25 -7.31
C ALA A 49 -13.00 -5.10 -7.65
N MET A 50 -12.66 -4.25 -6.67
CA MET A 50 -11.68 -3.19 -6.84
C MET A 50 -10.24 -3.73 -6.93
N VAL A 51 -9.88 -4.61 -6.01
CA VAL A 51 -8.54 -5.19 -5.88
C VAL A 51 -8.29 -6.26 -6.95
N GLY A 52 -9.32 -6.93 -7.47
CA GLY A 52 -9.20 -7.93 -8.54
C GLY A 52 -8.87 -7.37 -9.92
N SER A 53 -8.80 -6.05 -10.06
CA SER A 53 -8.21 -5.42 -11.24
C SER A 53 -6.67 -5.44 -11.11
N ASP A 54 -5.96 -5.98 -12.10
CA ASP A 54 -4.49 -6.16 -12.09
C ASP A 54 -3.70 -4.89 -11.71
N HIS A 55 -4.29 -3.70 -11.91
CA HIS A 55 -3.68 -2.43 -11.55
C HIS A 55 -3.68 -2.09 -10.06
N VAL A 56 -4.68 -2.51 -9.26
CA VAL A 56 -4.68 -2.27 -7.81
C VAL A 56 -3.77 -3.29 -7.10
N LEU A 57 -3.65 -4.51 -7.63
CA LEU A 57 -2.73 -5.56 -7.15
C LEU A 57 -1.26 -5.14 -7.25
N ASN A 58 -0.87 -4.51 -8.36
CA ASN A 58 0.53 -4.15 -8.61
C ASN A 58 1.02 -2.90 -7.86
N ARG A 59 0.14 -2.17 -7.16
CA ARG A 59 0.57 -1.01 -6.35
C ARG A 59 1.51 -1.43 -5.22
N TRP A 60 1.20 -2.56 -4.60
CA TRP A 60 1.78 -3.01 -3.33
C TRP A 60 2.72 -4.21 -3.48
N SER A 61 2.79 -4.83 -4.66
CA SER A 61 3.73 -5.93 -4.92
C SER A 61 5.15 -5.41 -5.16
N GLY A 62 6.18 -6.12 -4.67
CA GLY A 62 7.59 -5.73 -4.88
C GLY A 62 7.91 -4.33 -4.32
N TYR A 63 7.35 -4.03 -3.15
CA TYR A 63 7.39 -2.72 -2.52
C TYR A 63 8.73 -2.50 -1.79
N ASP A 64 9.58 -1.63 -2.33
CA ASP A 64 10.92 -1.37 -1.80
C ASP A 64 10.86 -0.62 -0.45
N PRO A 65 11.62 -1.02 0.59
CA PRO A 65 11.59 -0.37 1.90
C PRO A 65 11.94 1.12 1.88
N THR A 66 12.81 1.57 0.97
CA THR A 66 13.16 2.99 0.84
C THR A 66 11.99 3.78 0.25
N THR A 67 11.32 3.20 -0.76
CA THR A 67 10.10 3.74 -1.35
C THR A 67 8.96 3.82 -0.33
N ASP A 68 8.80 2.80 0.54
CA ASP A 68 7.84 2.85 1.65
C ASP A 68 8.16 3.98 2.63
N ARG A 69 9.43 4.16 2.98
CA ARG A 69 9.85 5.23 3.88
C ARG A 69 9.46 6.61 3.36
N VAL A 70 9.67 6.88 2.07
CA VAL A 70 9.23 8.14 1.43
C VAL A 70 7.71 8.28 1.46
N ARG A 71 6.97 7.21 1.13
CA ARG A 71 5.50 7.26 1.20
C ARG A 71 5.00 7.53 2.62
N VAL A 72 5.54 6.83 3.62
CA VAL A 72 5.18 7.01 5.03
C VAL A 72 5.48 8.44 5.48
N ALA A 73 6.68 8.95 5.19
CA ALA A 73 7.07 10.31 5.48
C ALA A 73 6.10 11.32 4.85
N LEU A 74 5.74 11.11 3.58
CA LEU A 74 4.78 11.93 2.86
C LEU A 74 3.39 11.93 3.51
N LEU A 75 2.87 10.77 3.91
CA LEU A 75 1.57 10.64 4.56
C LEU A 75 1.54 11.24 5.96
N GLN A 76 2.64 11.10 6.72
CA GLN A 76 2.78 11.72 8.04
C GLN A 76 2.79 13.25 7.93
N LEU A 77 3.62 13.80 7.04
CA LEU A 77 3.69 15.24 6.80
C LEU A 77 2.35 15.80 6.31
N TYR A 78 1.67 15.10 5.39
CA TYR A 78 0.32 15.50 4.98
C TYR A 78 -0.64 15.59 6.17
N ALA A 79 -0.67 14.55 7.01
CA ALA A 79 -1.57 14.50 8.16
C ALA A 79 -1.24 15.57 9.22
N GLU A 80 0.03 15.94 9.36
CA GLU A 80 0.52 16.99 10.27
C GLU A 80 0.23 18.40 9.74
N ASP A 81 0.49 18.64 8.46
CA ASP A 81 0.54 19.99 7.89
C ASP A 81 -0.73 20.40 7.13
N GLY A 82 -1.62 19.45 6.78
CA GLY A 82 -2.84 19.74 6.03
C GLY A 82 -2.68 19.73 4.51
N GLN A 83 -1.46 19.68 3.99
CA GLN A 83 -1.12 19.89 2.57
C GLN A 83 0.14 19.12 2.16
N ALA A 84 0.46 19.11 0.87
CA ALA A 84 1.69 18.50 0.36
C ALA A 84 2.94 19.13 1.00
N PRO A 85 3.92 18.32 1.45
CA PRO A 85 5.17 18.83 1.95
C PRO A 85 6.08 19.32 0.81
N ALA A 86 6.95 20.28 1.14
CA ALA A 86 8.09 20.60 0.29
C ALA A 86 9.06 19.41 0.21
N ILE A 87 9.78 19.29 -0.91
CA ILE A 87 10.74 18.19 -1.15
C ILE A 87 11.82 18.12 -0.06
N GLY A 88 12.32 19.26 0.42
CA GLY A 88 13.31 19.31 1.51
C GLY A 88 12.77 18.70 2.82
N ALA A 89 11.54 19.04 3.21
CA ALA A 89 10.91 18.48 4.40
C ALA A 89 10.66 16.97 4.27
N LEU A 90 10.26 16.52 3.07
CA LEU A 90 10.10 15.10 2.76
C LEU A 90 11.44 14.34 2.81
N ALA A 91 12.50 14.94 2.26
CA ALA A 91 13.85 14.39 2.28
C ALA A 91 14.39 14.24 3.72
N GLU A 92 14.22 15.29 4.52
CA GLU A 92 14.59 15.28 5.94
C GLU A 92 13.84 14.18 6.70
N ARG A 93 12.50 14.11 6.56
CA ARG A 93 11.68 13.11 7.24
C ARG A 93 12.00 11.68 6.83
N ALA A 94 12.36 11.47 5.56
CA ALA A 94 12.75 10.15 5.05
C ALA A 94 14.22 9.81 5.32
N SER A 95 15.01 10.73 5.88
CA SER A 95 16.47 10.60 6.04
C SER A 95 17.18 10.29 4.72
N LEU A 96 16.84 11.04 3.67
CA LEU A 96 17.39 10.91 2.31
C LEU A 96 17.87 12.28 1.80
N SER A 97 18.68 12.28 0.73
CA SER A 97 18.97 13.51 0.00
C SER A 97 17.77 13.91 -0.87
N GLU A 98 17.58 15.22 -1.12
CA GLU A 98 16.55 15.70 -2.03
C GLU A 98 16.67 15.08 -3.43
N THR A 99 17.90 14.85 -3.90
CA THR A 99 18.17 14.20 -5.20
C THR A 99 17.65 12.76 -5.26
N ALA A 100 17.54 12.07 -4.14
CA ALA A 100 17.01 10.70 -4.07
C ALA A 100 15.47 10.67 -4.03
N ILE A 101 14.80 11.77 -3.70
CA ILE A 101 13.34 11.82 -3.55
C ILE A 101 12.62 11.71 -4.89
N TRP A 102 13.08 12.43 -5.92
CA TRP A 102 12.39 12.48 -7.22
C TRP A 102 12.22 11.11 -7.90
N PRO A 103 13.25 10.25 -8.00
CA PRO A 103 13.08 8.89 -8.52
C PRO A 103 12.06 8.06 -7.73
N LEU A 104 12.03 8.22 -6.40
CA LEU A 104 11.11 7.49 -5.52
C LEU A 104 9.66 8.01 -5.65
N LEU A 105 9.46 9.32 -5.79
CA LEU A 105 8.15 9.91 -6.10
C LEU A 105 7.66 9.49 -7.48
N ALA A 106 8.55 9.43 -8.48
CA ALA A 106 8.22 8.92 -9.80
C ALA A 106 7.77 7.45 -9.73
N GLU A 107 8.44 6.63 -8.92
CA GLU A 107 8.04 5.24 -8.67
C GLU A 107 6.66 5.15 -8.02
N LEU A 108 6.43 5.93 -6.95
CA LEU A 108 5.14 6.00 -6.27
C LEU A 108 4.02 6.46 -7.21
N ARG A 109 4.31 7.39 -8.14
CA ARG A 109 3.37 7.79 -9.19
C ARG A 109 3.05 6.66 -10.15
N ARG A 110 4.05 5.90 -10.62
CA ARG A 110 3.83 4.73 -11.50
C ARG A 110 2.96 3.67 -10.83
N ARG A 111 3.05 3.58 -9.50
CA ARG A 111 2.24 2.69 -8.66
C ARG A 111 0.87 3.28 -8.28
N ASP A 112 0.52 4.46 -8.76
CA ASP A 112 -0.73 5.16 -8.42
C ASP A 112 -0.93 5.33 -6.90
N LEU A 113 0.14 5.71 -6.21
CA LEU A 113 0.16 6.04 -4.78
C LEU A 113 0.38 7.53 -4.51
N VAL A 114 0.97 8.24 -5.48
CA VAL A 114 1.22 9.68 -5.45
C VAL A 114 0.74 10.32 -6.76
N VAL A 115 0.16 11.50 -6.65
CA VAL A 115 -0.25 12.32 -7.80
C VAL A 115 0.69 13.52 -7.87
N LEU A 116 1.33 13.68 -9.03
CA LEU A 116 2.25 14.78 -9.30
C LEU A 116 1.67 15.67 -10.41
N ASP A 117 1.88 16.98 -10.29
CA ASP A 117 1.65 17.97 -11.34
C ASP A 117 2.99 18.65 -11.66
N GLY A 118 3.65 18.19 -12.73
CA GLY A 118 5.05 18.51 -12.99
C GLY A 118 5.95 18.06 -11.83
N GLU A 119 6.62 19.02 -11.20
CA GLU A 119 7.48 18.85 -10.02
C GLU A 119 6.77 19.26 -8.71
N GLN A 120 5.44 19.25 -8.69
CA GLN A 120 4.65 19.48 -7.49
C GLN A 120 3.95 18.20 -7.06
N ILE A 121 3.99 17.91 -5.76
CA ILE A 121 3.14 16.88 -5.16
C ILE A 121 1.77 17.52 -4.99
N VAL A 122 0.72 16.93 -5.58
CA VAL A 122 -0.67 17.43 -5.46
C VAL A 122 -1.59 16.43 -4.76
N GLY A 123 -1.03 15.28 -4.36
CA GLY A 123 -1.71 14.32 -3.52
C GLY A 123 -0.96 13.02 -3.31
N ALA A 124 -1.34 12.32 -2.25
CA ALA A 124 -0.86 10.99 -1.89
C ALA A 124 -1.97 10.29 -1.12
N TYR A 125 -2.49 9.18 -1.64
CA TYR A 125 -3.72 8.58 -1.09
C TYR A 125 -3.55 8.25 0.40
N PRO A 126 -4.49 8.69 1.26
CA PRO A 126 -5.84 9.22 0.94
C PRO A 126 -5.95 10.74 0.68
N PHE A 127 -4.86 11.52 0.78
CA PHE A 127 -4.86 12.98 0.78
C PHE A 127 -4.65 13.61 -0.59
N THR A 128 -5.07 14.86 -0.73
CA THR A 128 -4.81 15.71 -1.90
C THR A 128 -4.82 17.19 -1.54
N ASP A 129 -4.17 18.02 -2.35
CA ASP A 129 -4.26 19.49 -2.22
C ASP A 129 -5.48 20.06 -2.97
N ARG A 130 -6.08 19.25 -3.87
CA ARG A 130 -7.23 19.67 -4.66
C ARG A 130 -8.50 19.65 -3.82
N ASP A 131 -9.37 20.64 -4.03
CA ASP A 131 -10.70 20.59 -3.43
C ASP A 131 -11.57 19.57 -4.19
N THR A 132 -11.75 18.41 -3.56
CA THR A 132 -12.62 17.32 -4.05
C THR A 132 -14.04 17.42 -3.50
N GLY A 133 -14.31 18.40 -2.62
CA GLY A 133 -15.52 18.47 -1.82
C GLY A 133 -15.54 17.54 -0.61
N HIS A 134 -14.47 16.75 -0.36
CA HIS A 134 -14.34 15.87 0.80
C HIS A 134 -13.30 16.41 1.78
N ARG A 135 -13.75 17.20 2.76
CA ARG A 135 -12.86 17.79 3.77
C ARG A 135 -12.86 16.97 5.05
N VAL A 136 -11.69 16.67 5.58
CA VAL A 136 -11.49 15.90 6.82
C VAL A 136 -10.75 16.76 7.83
N THR A 137 -11.39 16.98 8.98
CA THR A 137 -10.77 17.66 10.12
C THR A 137 -10.08 16.62 11.00
N LEU A 138 -8.77 16.77 11.19
CA LEU A 138 -7.89 15.89 11.94
C LEU A 138 -6.99 16.77 12.83
N ASP A 139 -7.00 16.56 14.14
CA ASP A 139 -6.14 17.28 15.11
C ASP A 139 -6.12 18.83 14.91
N GLY A 140 -7.25 19.40 14.49
CA GLY A 140 -7.42 20.85 14.25
C GLY A 140 -7.07 21.33 12.83
N HIS A 141 -6.48 20.48 12.00
CA HIS A 141 -6.19 20.76 10.60
C HIS A 141 -7.32 20.28 9.69
N VAL A 142 -7.53 20.95 8.57
CA VAL A 142 -8.50 20.55 7.54
C VAL A 142 -7.74 20.07 6.32
N LEU A 143 -7.96 18.80 5.97
CA LEU A 143 -7.35 18.09 4.86
C LEU A 143 -8.38 17.88 3.76
N ASN A 144 -7.96 17.78 2.50
CA ASN A 144 -8.82 17.22 1.44
C ASN A 144 -8.51 15.73 1.25
N ALA A 145 -9.55 14.93 1.12
CA ALA A 145 -9.46 13.52 0.75
C ALA A 145 -9.70 13.34 -0.74
N MET A 146 -9.01 12.39 -1.37
CA MET A 146 -9.13 12.11 -2.81
C MET A 146 -10.56 11.69 -3.22
N CYS A 147 -11.26 10.94 -2.38
CA CYS A 147 -12.67 10.58 -2.58
C CYS A 147 -13.38 10.19 -1.27
N ALA A 148 -14.63 9.70 -1.37
CA ALA A 148 -15.44 9.34 -0.20
C ALA A 148 -14.85 8.22 0.67
N VAL A 149 -14.32 7.13 0.07
CA VAL A 149 -13.72 6.02 0.84
C VAL A 149 -12.39 6.44 1.48
N ASP A 150 -11.65 7.32 0.81
CA ASP A 150 -10.40 7.89 1.32
C ASP A 150 -10.68 8.74 2.56
N ALA A 151 -11.72 9.58 2.52
CA ALA A 151 -12.14 10.40 3.65
C ALA A 151 -12.46 9.55 4.90
N LEU A 152 -13.13 8.41 4.71
CA LEU A 152 -13.47 7.47 5.78
C LEU A 152 -12.24 6.70 6.30
N GLY A 153 -11.22 6.48 5.46
CA GLY A 153 -10.01 5.76 5.84
C GLY A 153 -9.00 6.56 6.67
N ILE A 154 -9.00 7.90 6.55
CA ILE A 154 -7.98 8.77 7.18
C ILE A 154 -7.89 8.56 8.70
N GLY A 155 -9.02 8.49 9.40
CA GLY A 155 -9.02 8.34 10.85
C GLY A 155 -8.36 7.03 11.31
N ALA A 156 -8.68 5.92 10.65
CA ALA A 156 -8.08 4.63 10.97
C ALA A 156 -6.60 4.53 10.59
N MET A 157 -6.20 5.16 9.48
CA MET A 157 -4.80 5.25 9.07
C MET A 157 -3.95 6.01 10.09
N THR A 158 -4.47 7.14 10.60
CA THR A 158 -3.75 8.02 11.54
C THR A 158 -3.93 7.62 13.01
N GLY A 159 -4.87 6.71 13.30
CA GLY A 159 -5.21 6.31 14.66
C GLY A 159 -5.85 7.46 15.45
N ARG A 160 -6.70 8.25 14.79
CA ARG A 160 -7.37 9.45 15.33
C ARG A 160 -8.83 9.49 14.91
N ASP A 161 -9.63 10.16 15.73
CA ASP A 161 -11.02 10.46 15.38
C ASP A 161 -11.06 11.70 14.47
N VAL A 162 -11.96 11.70 13.50
CA VAL A 162 -12.05 12.74 12.47
C VAL A 162 -13.48 13.24 12.29
N ALA A 163 -13.61 14.46 11.80
CA ALA A 163 -14.87 15.02 11.31
C ALA A 163 -14.79 15.27 9.80
N ILE A 164 -15.66 14.62 9.04
CA ILE A 164 -15.73 14.71 7.58
C ILE A 164 -16.89 15.63 7.21
N ALA A 165 -16.60 16.66 6.41
CA ALA A 165 -17.58 17.52 5.78
C ALA A 165 -17.54 17.28 4.26
N SER A 166 -18.66 16.86 3.70
CA SER A 166 -18.83 16.55 2.29
C SER A 166 -20.15 17.10 1.76
N GLN A 167 -20.41 16.87 0.48
CA GLN A 167 -21.67 17.19 -0.19
C GLN A 167 -22.21 15.96 -0.91
N CYS A 168 -23.53 15.88 -1.06
CA CYS A 168 -24.18 14.91 -1.91
C CYS A 168 -23.81 15.19 -3.37
N ARG A 169 -23.29 14.17 -4.08
CA ARG A 169 -22.85 14.33 -5.47
C ARG A 169 -23.98 14.66 -6.45
N HIS A 170 -25.23 14.35 -6.10
CA HIS A 170 -26.40 14.65 -6.94
C HIS A 170 -26.95 16.07 -6.70
N CYS A 171 -27.30 16.41 -5.45
CA CYS A 171 -28.01 17.65 -5.13
C CYS A 171 -27.18 18.72 -4.42
N GLY A 172 -25.93 18.43 -4.04
CA GLY A 172 -25.06 19.36 -3.29
C GLY A 172 -25.38 19.51 -1.80
N ALA A 173 -26.41 18.83 -1.27
CA ALA A 173 -26.77 18.93 0.15
C ALA A 173 -25.60 18.48 1.06
N PRO A 174 -25.37 19.15 2.20
CA PRO A 174 -24.24 18.84 3.07
C PRO A 174 -24.38 17.47 3.72
N ILE A 175 -23.26 16.76 3.81
CA ILE A 175 -23.10 15.47 4.50
C ILE A 175 -22.00 15.64 5.54
N ARG A 176 -22.29 15.28 6.80
CA ARG A 176 -21.35 15.35 7.92
C ARG A 176 -21.23 13.99 8.57
N ILE A 177 -20.00 13.54 8.78
CA ILE A 177 -19.69 12.25 9.39
C ILE A 177 -18.63 12.49 10.45
N THR A 178 -18.80 11.92 11.65
CA THR A 178 -17.77 11.95 12.70
C THR A 178 -17.46 10.52 13.13
N THR A 179 -16.18 10.24 13.39
CA THR A 179 -15.73 8.93 13.85
C THR A 179 -15.38 8.94 15.34
N ARG A 180 -15.27 7.75 15.91
CA ARG A 180 -14.81 7.45 17.27
C ARG A 180 -13.91 6.22 17.27
N GLU A 181 -13.34 5.90 18.42
CA GLU A 181 -12.51 4.71 18.64
C GLU A 181 -11.26 4.70 17.73
N ARG A 182 -10.58 5.84 17.62
CA ARG A 182 -9.41 6.06 16.76
C ARG A 182 -9.76 5.87 15.28
N GLY A 183 -10.88 6.44 14.87
CA GLY A 183 -11.37 6.40 13.50
C GLY A 183 -11.91 5.03 13.08
N ARG A 184 -12.20 4.12 14.02
CA ARG A 184 -12.61 2.74 13.70
C ARG A 184 -14.11 2.52 13.70
N ALA A 185 -14.89 3.41 14.32
CA ALA A 185 -16.33 3.34 14.39
C ALA A 185 -16.97 4.70 14.09
N LEU A 186 -18.23 4.70 13.63
CA LEU A 186 -19.00 5.93 13.48
C LEU A 186 -19.48 6.46 14.84
N ALA A 187 -19.36 7.77 15.01
CA ALA A 187 -19.96 8.50 16.12
C ALA A 187 -21.28 9.15 15.71
N ALA A 188 -21.33 9.76 14.53
CA ALA A 188 -22.54 10.35 13.96
C ALA A 188 -22.47 10.45 12.43
N VAL A 189 -23.63 10.40 11.79
CA VAL A 189 -23.81 10.60 10.35
C VAL A 189 -25.05 11.49 10.14
N ALA A 190 -24.89 12.56 9.38
CA ALA A 190 -25.97 13.48 9.01
C ALA A 190 -25.92 13.78 7.50
N PRO A 191 -27.03 13.56 6.76
CA PRO A 191 -28.26 12.91 7.22
C PRO A 191 -28.03 11.42 7.51
N SER A 192 -28.85 10.83 8.38
CA SER A 192 -28.74 9.39 8.72
C SER A 192 -29.01 8.46 7.54
N THR A 193 -29.63 8.97 6.48
CA THR A 193 -29.90 8.29 5.21
C THR A 193 -28.72 8.32 4.24
N ALA A 194 -27.60 8.96 4.61
CA ALA A 194 -26.46 9.07 3.71
C ALA A 194 -25.89 7.69 3.34
N VAL A 195 -25.43 7.58 2.09
CA VAL A 195 -24.82 6.38 1.51
C VAL A 195 -23.57 6.76 0.71
N MET A 196 -22.75 5.76 0.40
CA MET A 196 -21.56 5.90 -0.42
C MET A 196 -21.69 5.03 -1.68
N TRP A 197 -21.27 5.57 -2.82
CA TRP A 197 -21.00 4.78 -4.01
C TRP A 197 -19.52 4.48 -4.10
N GLN A 198 -19.17 3.19 -4.12
CA GLN A 198 -17.81 2.71 -4.37
C GLN A 198 -17.68 2.30 -5.83
N SER A 199 -16.93 3.07 -6.61
CA SER A 199 -16.65 2.71 -8.00
C SER A 199 -15.65 1.57 -8.07
N VAL A 200 -15.79 0.73 -9.09
CA VAL A 200 -14.76 -0.23 -9.52
C VAL A 200 -14.26 0.04 -10.93
N ARG A 201 -14.68 1.16 -11.53
CA ARG A 201 -14.20 1.59 -12.84
C ARG A 201 -12.81 2.20 -12.69
N TYR A 202 -11.83 1.55 -13.30
CA TYR A 202 -10.47 2.07 -13.46
C TYR A 202 -10.19 2.26 -14.94
N GLU A 203 -9.94 3.49 -15.34
CA GLU A 203 -9.54 3.84 -16.71
C GLU A 203 -8.11 4.35 -16.66
N GLY A 204 -7.28 3.85 -17.59
CA GLY A 204 -5.81 4.01 -17.56
C GLY A 204 -5.36 5.43 -17.23
N GLY A 205 -4.29 5.54 -16.43
CA GLY A 205 -3.74 6.80 -15.94
C GLY A 205 -3.51 6.77 -14.43
N CYS A 206 -4.56 7.10 -13.67
CA CYS A 206 -4.52 7.26 -12.20
C CYS A 206 -5.92 7.06 -11.61
N ALA A 207 -6.02 6.49 -10.40
CA ALA A 207 -7.31 6.33 -9.70
C ALA A 207 -7.97 7.68 -9.41
N ALA A 208 -7.19 8.74 -9.16
CA ALA A 208 -7.70 10.08 -8.87
C ALA A 208 -8.57 10.60 -10.01
N SER A 209 -8.20 10.32 -11.26
CA SER A 209 -8.93 10.71 -12.47
C SER A 209 -10.01 9.71 -12.90
N SER A 210 -10.08 8.50 -12.31
CA SER A 210 -11.02 7.45 -12.71
C SER A 210 -11.86 6.97 -11.52
N LEU A 211 -11.33 6.05 -10.71
CA LEU A 211 -12.04 5.42 -9.59
C LEU A 211 -12.52 6.45 -8.55
N CYS A 212 -11.66 7.38 -8.14
CA CYS A 212 -11.97 8.41 -7.17
C CYS A 212 -12.94 9.46 -7.73
N ALA A 213 -12.88 9.75 -9.04
CA ALA A 213 -13.76 10.73 -9.68
C ALA A 213 -15.26 10.38 -9.56
N THR A 214 -15.56 9.09 -9.38
CA THR A 214 -16.93 8.55 -9.27
C THR A 214 -17.26 7.98 -7.89
N THR A 215 -16.27 7.82 -7.00
CA THR A 215 -16.49 7.34 -5.62
C THR A 215 -16.90 8.50 -4.71
N ALA A 216 -18.18 8.57 -4.32
CA ALA A 216 -18.75 9.75 -3.69
C ALA A 216 -19.86 9.44 -2.68
N PHE A 217 -20.24 10.46 -1.89
CA PHE A 217 -21.36 10.39 -0.96
C PHE A 217 -22.66 10.90 -1.58
N PHE A 218 -23.78 10.35 -1.10
CA PHE A 218 -25.14 10.74 -1.45
C PHE A 218 -25.97 10.86 -0.18
N CYS A 219 -26.88 11.83 -0.11
CA CYS A 219 -27.70 12.03 1.09
C CYS A 219 -28.83 10.98 1.24
N SER A 220 -29.13 10.23 0.18
CA SER A 220 -30.12 9.16 0.16
C SER A 220 -29.85 8.15 -0.97
N ASP A 221 -30.43 6.95 -0.85
CA ASP A 221 -30.46 5.94 -1.93
C ASP A 221 -31.19 6.43 -3.19
N GLU A 222 -32.21 7.28 -3.04
CA GLU A 222 -32.92 7.89 -4.16
C GLU A 222 -31.98 8.77 -5.00
N HIS A 223 -31.21 9.65 -4.36
CA HIS A 223 -30.26 10.52 -5.06
C HIS A 223 -29.11 9.74 -5.70
N LEU A 224 -28.65 8.66 -5.06
CA LEU A 224 -27.72 7.73 -5.68
C LEU A 224 -28.32 7.10 -6.94
N SER A 225 -29.57 6.65 -6.87
CA SER A 225 -30.25 6.00 -8.00
C SER A 225 -30.42 6.96 -9.19
N LEU A 226 -30.92 8.18 -8.93
CA LEU A 226 -31.06 9.22 -9.96
C LEU A 226 -29.73 9.55 -10.63
N TRP A 227 -28.67 9.76 -9.85
CA TRP A 227 -27.34 10.04 -10.37
C TRP A 227 -26.79 8.88 -11.23
N ARG A 228 -27.06 7.62 -10.86
CA ARG A 228 -26.63 6.45 -11.62
C ARG A 228 -27.39 6.27 -12.94
N ASP A 229 -28.67 6.64 -12.96
CA ASP A 229 -29.50 6.54 -14.15
C ASP A 229 -29.08 7.57 -15.23
N GLU A 230 -28.68 8.76 -14.81
CA GLU A 230 -28.12 9.80 -15.68
C GLU A 230 -26.73 9.44 -16.25
N ARG A 231 -25.99 8.52 -15.60
CA ARG A 231 -24.58 8.22 -15.89
C ARG A 231 -24.33 6.73 -16.11
N SER A 232 -24.92 6.19 -17.17
CA SER A 232 -24.88 4.75 -17.46
C SER A 232 -23.49 4.13 -17.63
N ALA A 233 -22.47 4.91 -18.00
CA ALA A 233 -21.07 4.48 -18.09
C ALA A 233 -20.38 4.28 -16.73
N ASP A 234 -20.93 4.87 -15.65
CA ASP A 234 -20.38 4.81 -14.28
C ASP A 234 -21.03 3.70 -13.42
N LYS A 235 -21.79 2.79 -14.06
CA LYS A 235 -22.57 1.73 -13.40
C LYS A 235 -21.76 0.66 -12.63
N PRO A 236 -20.52 0.29 -12.99
CA PRO A 236 -19.77 -0.70 -12.23
C PRO A 236 -19.36 -0.13 -10.87
N GLY A 237 -20.02 -0.60 -9.81
CA GLY A 237 -19.72 -0.18 -8.45
C GLY A 237 -20.71 -0.77 -7.44
N PHE A 238 -20.50 -0.39 -6.19
CA PHE A 238 -21.23 -0.91 -5.05
C PHE A 238 -21.86 0.24 -4.27
N ARG A 239 -23.15 0.11 -3.96
CA ARG A 239 -23.79 0.94 -2.95
C ARG A 239 -23.37 0.40 -1.59
N LEU A 240 -22.78 1.25 -0.76
CA LEU A 240 -22.40 0.96 0.61
C LEU A 240 -23.11 1.94 1.55
N SER A 241 -23.55 1.48 2.72
CA SER A 241 -23.83 2.38 3.85
C SER A 241 -22.56 3.09 4.30
N ILE A 242 -22.68 4.15 5.12
CA ILE A 242 -21.48 4.84 5.64
C ILE A 242 -20.65 3.92 6.53
N GLU A 243 -21.26 2.99 7.27
CA GLU A 243 -20.54 2.01 8.10
C GLU A 243 -19.76 1.01 7.24
N GLU A 244 -20.37 0.50 6.17
CA GLU A 244 -19.69 -0.35 5.19
C GLU A 244 -18.55 0.40 4.47
N GLY A 245 -18.78 1.67 4.13
CA GLY A 245 -17.74 2.54 3.55
C GLY A 245 -16.58 2.77 4.53
N LEU A 246 -16.87 2.93 5.82
CA LEU A 246 -15.85 3.05 6.86
C LEU A 246 -15.03 1.77 6.96
N GLN A 247 -15.68 0.61 6.90
CA GLN A 247 -14.99 -0.67 6.88
C GLN A 247 -14.08 -0.82 5.64
N ALA A 248 -14.54 -0.39 4.47
CA ALA A 248 -13.72 -0.37 3.25
C ALA A 248 -12.50 0.55 3.41
N GLY A 249 -12.70 1.79 3.86
CA GLY A 249 -11.63 2.76 4.08
C GLY A 249 -10.60 2.28 5.11
N ARG A 250 -11.04 1.61 6.18
CA ARG A 250 -10.16 0.98 7.17
C ARG A 250 -9.28 -0.11 6.56
N ALA A 251 -9.87 -1.01 5.78
CA ALA A 251 -9.14 -2.11 5.14
C ALA A 251 -8.10 -1.60 4.14
N LEU A 252 -8.39 -0.51 3.44
CA LEU A 252 -7.48 0.10 2.48
C LEU A 252 -6.40 0.94 3.15
N PHE A 253 -6.75 1.84 4.05
CA PHE A 253 -5.80 2.86 4.51
C PHE A 253 -5.21 2.58 5.89
N GLY A 254 -5.86 1.78 6.72
CA GLY A 254 -5.35 1.37 8.05
C GLY A 254 -3.90 0.84 8.02
N PRO A 255 -3.53 -0.03 7.07
CA PRO A 255 -2.16 -0.53 6.94
C PRO A 255 -1.10 0.54 6.67
N SER A 256 -1.47 1.70 6.10
CA SER A 256 -0.52 2.65 5.53
C SER A 256 0.49 3.21 6.53
N LEU A 257 0.09 3.42 7.78
CA LEU A 257 0.96 3.87 8.88
C LEU A 257 1.06 2.85 10.03
N ALA A 258 0.53 1.63 9.86
CA ALA A 258 0.63 0.57 10.84
C ALA A 258 2.05 -0.05 10.88
N GLY A 259 2.48 -0.55 12.04
CA GLY A 259 3.77 -1.26 12.18
C GLY A 259 5.00 -0.36 12.04
N LEU A 260 4.85 0.97 12.15
CA LEU A 260 5.99 1.89 12.15
C LEU A 260 6.80 1.82 13.44
N ASP A 261 6.17 1.49 14.58
CA ASP A 261 6.87 1.32 15.86
C ASP A 261 7.71 0.02 15.90
N THR A 262 7.30 -1.02 15.17
CA THR A 262 8.08 -2.26 15.03
C THR A 262 9.23 -2.07 14.05
N ALA A 263 9.06 -1.26 13.00
CA ALA A 263 10.14 -0.80 12.13
C ALA A 263 11.10 0.16 12.86
N SER A 264 10.60 1.04 13.72
CA SER A 264 11.40 1.97 14.54
C SER A 264 12.21 1.26 15.60
N LYS A 265 11.77 0.09 16.10
CA LYS A 265 12.62 -0.77 16.93
C LYS A 265 13.73 -1.48 16.15
N SER A 266 13.63 -1.54 14.82
CA SER A 266 14.69 -2.01 13.92
C SER A 266 15.54 -0.88 13.35
N THR A 267 15.16 0.40 13.52
CA THR A 267 15.88 1.57 13.00
C THR A 267 16.25 2.62 14.05
N ALA A 268 15.99 2.37 15.33
CA ALA A 268 16.61 3.12 16.43
C ALA A 268 18.07 2.70 16.66
N VAL A 269 18.84 2.55 15.57
CA VAL A 269 20.27 2.86 15.65
C VAL A 269 20.31 4.37 15.75
N ALA A 270 20.41 4.86 16.99
CA ALA A 270 20.61 6.27 17.28
C ALA A 270 21.67 6.82 16.31
N SER A 271 21.24 7.71 15.42
CA SER A 271 22.11 8.53 14.60
C SER A 271 22.89 9.47 15.52
N ARG A 272 23.87 8.93 16.23
CA ARG A 272 24.99 9.73 16.71
C ARG A 272 25.77 10.13 15.46
N PRO A 273 26.22 11.39 15.36
CA PRO A 273 27.10 11.79 14.28
C PRO A 273 28.29 10.82 14.26
N PHE A 274 28.57 10.20 13.12
CA PHE A 274 29.86 9.57 12.91
C PHE A 274 30.91 10.64 13.20
N PRO A 275 31.81 10.45 14.18
CA PRO A 275 32.91 11.38 14.37
C PRO A 275 33.71 11.34 13.08
N ALA A 276 33.64 12.43 12.31
CA ALA A 276 34.54 12.68 11.20
C ALA A 276 35.92 12.92 11.78
N ASN A 277 36.63 11.85 12.15
CA ASN A 277 38.07 11.82 12.34
C ASN A 277 38.54 10.36 12.43
N GLY A 278 39.15 9.89 11.35
CA GLY A 278 39.92 8.65 11.29
C GLY A 278 41.22 8.71 12.11
N ARG A 279 41.12 9.01 13.41
CA ARG A 279 42.22 8.88 14.37
C ARG A 279 41.74 8.08 15.57
N ASN A 280 42.24 6.85 15.66
CA ASN A 280 41.98 5.84 16.69
C ASN A 280 42.09 6.40 18.12
N GLY A 281 40.96 6.82 18.69
CA GLY A 281 40.85 7.21 20.10
C GLY A 281 39.47 6.96 20.72
N GLY A 282 38.53 6.38 19.98
CA GLY A 282 37.23 5.96 20.51
C GLY A 282 37.30 4.52 21.02
N THR A 283 36.81 4.29 22.24
CA THR A 283 36.64 2.96 22.82
C THR A 283 35.54 2.19 22.08
N TYR A 284 35.82 0.95 21.68
CA TYR A 284 34.80 0.02 21.18
C TYR A 284 34.29 -0.84 22.33
N ASP A 285 32.99 -1.07 22.38
CA ASP A 285 32.36 -1.94 23.38
C ASP A 285 32.45 -3.41 22.98
N LEU A 286 32.56 -3.69 21.66
CA LEU A 286 32.67 -5.04 21.12
C LEU A 286 33.53 -5.05 19.85
N VAL A 287 34.42 -6.04 19.73
CA VAL A 287 35.13 -6.34 18.48
C VAL A 287 34.64 -7.69 17.97
N VAL A 288 34.09 -7.70 16.76
CA VAL A 288 33.64 -8.92 16.08
C VAL A 288 34.63 -9.26 14.97
N ILE A 289 35.21 -10.46 15.03
CA ILE A 289 36.16 -10.94 14.02
C ILE A 289 35.45 -11.96 13.13
N GLY A 290 35.29 -11.62 11.86
CA GLY A 290 34.65 -12.40 10.81
C GLY A 290 33.36 -11.77 10.30
N ALA A 291 33.39 -11.12 9.13
CA ALA A 291 32.22 -10.53 8.47
C ALA A 291 31.33 -11.54 7.72
N GLY A 292 31.31 -12.80 8.16
CA GLY A 292 30.37 -13.82 7.69
C GLY A 292 29.00 -13.69 8.34
N SER A 293 28.06 -14.59 8.03
CA SER A 293 26.68 -14.55 8.55
C SER A 293 26.61 -14.40 10.08
N ALA A 294 27.42 -15.17 10.82
CA ALA A 294 27.43 -15.15 12.27
C ALA A 294 27.97 -13.83 12.84
N GLY A 295 29.11 -13.33 12.33
CA GLY A 295 29.69 -12.08 12.84
C GLY A 295 28.93 -10.84 12.38
N PHE A 296 28.31 -10.88 11.20
CA PHE A 296 27.39 -9.83 10.76
C PHE A 296 26.14 -9.77 11.65
N SER A 297 25.54 -10.93 11.96
CA SER A 297 24.40 -11.02 12.88
C SER A 297 24.76 -10.57 14.30
N ALA A 298 25.92 -10.98 14.82
CA ALA A 298 26.41 -10.57 16.14
C ALA A 298 26.69 -9.06 16.20
N ALA A 299 27.29 -8.49 15.14
CA ALA A 299 27.59 -7.06 15.07
C ALA A 299 26.31 -6.22 15.00
N ILE A 300 25.32 -6.63 14.20
CA ILE A 300 24.00 -5.97 14.16
C ILE A 300 23.32 -6.07 15.51
N THR A 301 23.25 -7.26 16.10
CA THR A 301 22.58 -7.48 17.40
C THR A 301 23.20 -6.61 18.49
N ALA A 302 24.53 -6.49 18.52
CA ALA A 302 25.22 -5.64 19.49
C ALA A 302 25.03 -4.15 19.20
N ALA A 303 25.02 -3.73 17.92
CA ALA A 303 24.72 -2.36 17.53
C ALA A 303 23.28 -1.96 17.86
N ASP A 304 22.31 -2.85 17.67
CA ASP A 304 20.89 -2.67 18.04
C ASP A 304 20.71 -2.52 19.55
N GLN A 305 21.64 -3.09 20.35
CA GLN A 305 21.71 -2.92 21.80
C GLN A 305 22.50 -1.67 22.22
N GLY A 306 22.96 -0.86 21.27
CA GLY A 306 23.65 0.41 21.51
C GLY A 306 25.17 0.32 21.68
N ALA A 307 25.78 -0.85 21.45
CA ALA A 307 27.22 -1.03 21.54
C ALA A 307 27.96 -0.41 20.34
N GLN A 308 29.11 0.23 20.59
CA GLN A 308 30.03 0.63 19.52
C GLN A 308 30.85 -0.58 19.06
N VAL A 309 30.46 -1.19 17.95
CA VAL A 309 31.04 -2.44 17.45
C VAL A 309 32.09 -2.18 16.36
N ALA A 310 33.28 -2.76 16.50
CA ALA A 310 34.24 -2.90 15.42
C ALA A 310 34.07 -4.28 14.75
N LEU A 311 33.57 -4.32 13.50
CA LEU A 311 33.52 -5.53 12.70
C LEU A 311 34.77 -5.63 11.82
N ILE A 312 35.56 -6.69 12.01
CA ILE A 312 36.77 -6.96 11.25
C ILE A 312 36.48 -8.15 10.33
N GLY A 313 36.64 -7.96 9.03
CA GLY A 313 36.45 -9.01 8.03
C GLY A 313 37.47 -8.91 6.91
N SER A 314 37.64 -10.01 6.18
CA SER A 314 38.45 -10.08 4.97
C SER A 314 37.55 -10.38 3.76
N GLY A 315 37.77 -9.69 2.65
CA GLY A 315 37.00 -9.88 1.42
C GLY A 315 35.60 -9.25 1.49
N THR A 316 34.65 -9.82 0.74
CA THR A 316 33.28 -9.28 0.65
C THR A 316 32.48 -9.51 1.93
N ILE A 317 31.88 -8.44 2.45
CA ILE A 317 31.01 -8.47 3.63
C ILE A 317 29.82 -9.42 3.39
N GLY A 318 29.39 -10.14 4.42
CA GLY A 318 28.33 -11.16 4.35
C GLY A 318 28.86 -12.59 4.18
N GLY A 319 30.15 -12.74 3.89
CA GLY A 319 30.84 -14.03 3.76
C GLY A 319 30.30 -14.89 2.62
N THR A 320 30.63 -16.19 2.65
CA THR A 320 30.30 -17.11 1.56
C THR A 320 28.80 -17.25 1.34
N CYS A 321 28.00 -17.41 2.40
CA CYS A 321 26.58 -17.73 2.29
C CYS A 321 25.78 -16.72 1.45
N VAL A 322 26.03 -15.43 1.63
CA VAL A 322 25.32 -14.33 0.94
C VAL A 322 25.87 -14.11 -0.46
N ASN A 323 27.20 -14.15 -0.61
CA ASN A 323 27.84 -13.74 -1.85
C ASN A 323 27.91 -14.84 -2.92
N VAL A 324 28.22 -16.08 -2.51
CA VAL A 324 28.50 -17.19 -3.45
C VAL A 324 28.01 -18.56 -2.94
N GLY A 325 27.23 -18.57 -1.87
CA GLY A 325 26.86 -19.77 -1.14
C GLY A 325 25.38 -20.09 -1.21
N CYS A 326 24.81 -20.50 -0.08
CA CYS A 326 23.46 -21.04 -0.06
C CYS A 326 22.36 -20.05 -0.50
N VAL A 327 22.54 -18.74 -0.34
CA VAL A 327 21.52 -17.73 -0.70
C VAL A 327 21.35 -17.61 -2.22
N PRO A 328 22.39 -17.32 -3.02
CA PRO A 328 22.25 -17.30 -4.48
C PRO A 328 21.88 -18.68 -5.03
N SER A 329 22.44 -19.77 -4.50
CA SER A 329 22.12 -21.12 -4.94
C SER A 329 20.65 -21.49 -4.71
N LYS A 330 20.08 -21.18 -3.54
CA LYS A 330 18.64 -21.42 -3.29
C LYS A 330 17.75 -20.58 -4.18
N THR A 331 18.16 -19.34 -4.49
CA THR A 331 17.42 -18.47 -5.41
C THR A 331 17.37 -19.07 -6.81
N LEU A 332 18.51 -19.55 -7.32
CA LEU A 332 18.60 -20.22 -8.62
C LEU A 332 17.81 -21.54 -8.64
N ILE A 333 17.88 -22.34 -7.57
CA ILE A 333 17.08 -23.57 -7.45
C ILE A 333 15.59 -23.23 -7.52
N ARG A 334 15.10 -22.20 -6.81
CA ARG A 334 13.69 -21.77 -6.89
C ARG A 334 13.30 -21.32 -8.29
N ALA A 335 14.16 -20.57 -8.98
CA ALA A 335 13.91 -20.19 -10.37
C ALA A 335 13.82 -21.42 -11.30
N ALA A 336 14.71 -22.40 -11.12
CA ALA A 336 14.68 -23.65 -11.88
C ALA A 336 13.45 -24.52 -11.55
N GLU A 337 13.00 -24.55 -10.29
CA GLU A 337 11.76 -25.21 -9.88
C GLU A 337 10.54 -24.61 -10.59
N THR A 338 10.47 -23.29 -10.75
CA THR A 338 9.38 -22.64 -11.49
C THR A 338 9.33 -23.09 -12.95
N LEU A 339 10.48 -23.14 -13.62
CA LEU A 339 10.59 -23.65 -14.99
C LEU A 339 10.21 -25.14 -15.08
N HIS A 340 10.68 -25.94 -14.14
CA HIS A 340 10.35 -27.37 -14.07
C HIS A 340 8.84 -27.57 -13.89
N ASN A 341 8.23 -26.85 -12.96
CA ASN A 341 6.81 -26.92 -12.65
C ASN A 341 5.94 -26.55 -13.86
N ALA A 342 6.31 -25.52 -14.62
CA ALA A 342 5.65 -25.17 -15.86
C ALA A 342 5.73 -26.31 -16.89
N ARG A 343 6.91 -26.93 -17.06
CA ARG A 343 7.11 -28.04 -18.00
C ARG A 343 6.31 -29.30 -17.64
N VAL A 344 6.18 -29.60 -16.36
CA VAL A 344 5.43 -30.78 -15.90
C VAL A 344 3.93 -30.51 -15.72
N ALA A 345 3.47 -29.25 -15.85
CA ALA A 345 2.07 -28.88 -15.67
C ALA A 345 1.13 -29.60 -16.64
N ALA A 346 1.62 -29.92 -17.84
CA ALA A 346 0.87 -30.65 -18.87
C ALA A 346 0.43 -32.07 -18.46
N ARG A 347 0.92 -32.60 -17.32
CA ARG A 347 0.44 -33.87 -16.75
C ARG A 347 -0.99 -33.79 -16.17
N PHE A 348 -1.51 -32.58 -15.98
CA PHE A 348 -2.86 -32.36 -15.48
C PHE A 348 -3.78 -31.98 -16.65
N ALA A 349 -4.90 -32.70 -16.77
CA ALA A 349 -5.85 -32.47 -17.85
C ALA A 349 -6.40 -31.03 -17.82
N GLY A 350 -6.35 -30.35 -18.97
CA GLY A 350 -6.84 -28.97 -19.11
C GLY A 350 -5.87 -27.88 -18.63
N ILE A 351 -4.65 -28.23 -18.19
CA ILE A 351 -3.64 -27.24 -17.78
C ILE A 351 -2.55 -27.13 -18.86
N THR A 352 -2.36 -25.91 -19.35
CA THR A 352 -1.21 -25.52 -20.18
C THR A 352 -0.39 -24.48 -19.44
N ALA A 353 0.93 -24.61 -19.48
CA ALA A 353 1.85 -23.63 -18.91
C ALA A 353 3.09 -23.54 -19.80
N GLU A 354 3.52 -22.31 -20.07
CA GLU A 354 4.73 -22.01 -20.83
C GLU A 354 5.65 -21.17 -19.95
N ALA A 355 6.93 -21.56 -19.92
CA ALA A 355 7.97 -20.80 -19.25
C ALA A 355 9.26 -20.93 -20.06
N GLU A 356 9.85 -19.79 -20.40
CA GLU A 356 11.07 -19.71 -21.19
C GLU A 356 12.20 -19.07 -20.39
N LEU A 357 13.40 -19.62 -20.52
CA LEU A 357 14.61 -18.96 -20.06
C LEU A 357 15.05 -17.97 -21.13
N ALA A 358 14.65 -16.71 -21.00
CA ALA A 358 15.16 -15.65 -21.85
C ALA A 358 16.57 -15.26 -21.40
N SER A 359 17.57 -15.37 -22.29
CA SER A 359 18.87 -14.75 -22.06
C SER A 359 18.73 -13.23 -22.27
N ARG A 360 19.16 -12.44 -21.28
CA ARG A 360 19.46 -11.02 -21.47
C ARG A 360 20.89 -10.73 -21.00
N HIS A 361 21.54 -9.85 -21.75
CA HIS A 361 22.95 -9.49 -21.76
C HIS A 361 23.64 -9.33 -20.40
N GLU A 362 24.89 -9.83 -20.37
CA GLU A 362 26.07 -9.42 -19.59
C GLU A 362 25.86 -8.54 -18.34
N SER A 363 25.90 -9.21 -17.20
CA SER A 363 26.90 -8.89 -16.18
C SER A 363 27.73 -10.15 -15.93
N ASP A 364 28.62 -10.45 -16.88
CA ASP A 364 29.57 -11.57 -16.91
C ASP A 364 30.61 -11.53 -15.76
N GLU A 365 30.45 -10.65 -14.77
CA GLU A 365 31.34 -10.52 -13.63
C GLU A 365 30.98 -11.50 -12.50
N SER A 366 29.69 -11.77 -12.27
CA SER A 366 29.25 -12.66 -11.18
C SER A 366 29.44 -14.15 -11.48
N VAL A 367 29.45 -14.54 -12.76
CA VAL A 367 29.63 -15.94 -13.18
C VAL A 367 31.11 -16.27 -13.45
N ARG A 368 31.93 -15.29 -13.87
CA ARG A 368 33.40 -15.46 -13.96
C ARG A 368 34.04 -15.72 -12.59
N LEU A 369 33.57 -15.08 -11.54
CA LEU A 369 34.08 -15.27 -10.17
C LEU A 369 33.86 -16.68 -9.60
N LEU A 370 32.94 -17.46 -10.18
CA LEU A 370 32.68 -18.86 -9.80
C LEU A 370 33.61 -19.86 -10.49
N ARG A 371 34.49 -19.43 -11.39
CA ARG A 371 35.42 -20.31 -12.14
C ARG A 371 36.90 -20.13 -11.78
N THR A 372 37.24 -19.25 -10.85
CA THR A 372 38.65 -18.91 -10.52
C THR A 372 39.06 -19.11 -9.06
N HIS A 373 38.34 -19.91 -8.27
CA HIS A 373 38.83 -20.38 -6.96
C HIS A 373 38.62 -21.88 -6.78
#